data_AF-A0A9X2F9B1-F1
#
_entry.id   AF-A0A9X2F9B1-F1
#
_cell.length_a   1.000
_cell.length_b   1.000
_cell.length_c   1.000
_cell.angle_alpha   90.00
_cell.angle_beta   90.00
_cell.angle_gamma   90.00
#
_symmetry.space_group_name_H-M   'P 1'
#
loop_
_entity.id
_entity.type
_entity.pdbx_description
1 polymer ?
#
loop_
_entity_poly.entity_id
_entity_poly.type
_entity_poly.pdbx_seq_one_letter_code
_entity_poly.pdbx_strand_id
1 'polypeptide(L)'
;MIPIFSSDVPTPGGHYNQGVAANQFVFISGQLPTGFPSETPLAEQVKIALERVLAIAEAGGSSKEKIVKTTVYISDVNDWPAVNAAYAEFFGPENKPARSIVPVPALHFGYKVEIEAIAAI
;
A
#
# COMPACT_ATOMS: atom_id res chain seq x y z
N MET A 1 18.91 0.51 10.74
CA MET A 1 17.65 1.07 10.22
C MET A 1 18.01 2.08 9.15
N ILE A 2 17.49 1.93 7.93
CA ILE A 2 17.80 2.79 6.77
C ILE A 2 16.47 3.29 6.18
N PRO A 3 16.22 4.61 6.13
CA PRO A 3 15.08 5.17 5.42
C PRO A 3 15.10 4.79 3.94
N ILE A 4 13.94 4.42 3.40
CA ILE A 4 13.76 4.12 1.98
C ILE A 4 13.09 5.29 1.28
N PHE A 5 13.60 5.62 0.10
CA PHE A 5 13.09 6.65 -0.78
C PHE A 5 12.91 6.08 -2.19
N SER A 6 11.71 6.20 -2.73
CA SER A 6 11.36 5.97 -4.12
C SER A 6 10.94 7.30 -4.76
N SER A 7 11.48 7.60 -5.94
CA SER A 7 11.11 8.78 -6.73
C SER A 7 9.70 8.71 -7.30
N ASP A 8 9.11 7.51 -7.36
CA ASP A 8 7.78 7.27 -7.93
C ASP A 8 6.67 7.48 -6.89
N VAL A 9 7.04 7.69 -5.63
CA VAL A 9 6.12 7.93 -4.52
C VAL A 9 6.28 9.36 -4.01
N PRO A 10 5.18 10.10 -3.73
CA PRO A 10 5.26 11.43 -3.15
C PRO A 10 6.10 11.46 -1.87
N THR A 11 6.78 12.58 -1.65
CA THR A 11 7.50 12.81 -0.40
C THR A 11 6.50 12.90 0.75
N PRO A 12 6.75 12.23 1.90
CA PRO A 12 5.88 12.32 3.07
C PRO A 12 5.64 13.76 3.52
N GLY A 13 4.38 14.13 3.73
CA GLY A 13 4.00 15.45 4.27
C GLY A 13 4.00 15.53 5.79
N GLY A 14 4.27 14.41 6.48
CA GLY A 14 4.28 14.30 7.94
C GLY A 14 5.62 13.78 8.47
N HIS A 15 5.66 13.47 9.77
CA HIS A 15 6.88 13.02 10.45
C HIS A 15 7.09 11.49 10.32
N TYR A 16 7.31 11.01 9.10
CA TYR A 16 7.53 9.59 8.78
C TYR A 16 8.28 9.42 7.44
N ASN A 17 8.82 8.22 7.19
CA ASN A 17 9.45 7.85 5.91
C ASN A 17 8.47 7.05 5.03
N GLN A 18 8.67 7.03 3.71
CA GLN A 18 7.88 6.17 2.80
C GLN A 18 7.99 4.70 3.21
N GLY A 19 9.21 4.26 3.52
CA GLY A 19 9.48 3.01 4.18
C GLY A 19 10.80 3.04 4.95
N VAL A 20 11.06 1.97 5.69
CA VAL A 20 12.28 1.80 6.47
C VAL A 20 12.76 0.36 6.34
N ALA A 21 14.01 0.17 5.94
CA ALA A 21 14.69 -1.12 6.02
C ALA A 21 15.25 -1.34 7.42
N ALA A 22 14.89 -2.47 8.02
CA ALA A 22 15.44 -2.94 9.30
C ALA A 22 15.60 -4.46 9.26
N ASN A 23 16.84 -4.93 9.43
CA ASN A 23 17.22 -6.33 9.23
C ASN A 23 16.81 -6.81 7.83
N GLN A 24 16.20 -8.00 7.73
CA GLN A 24 15.75 -8.62 6.47
C GLN A 24 14.37 -8.14 6.00
N PHE A 25 13.91 -6.96 6.46
CA PHE A 25 12.58 -6.46 6.13
C PHE A 25 12.59 -4.99 5.73
N VAL A 26 11.66 -4.64 4.85
CA VAL A 26 11.21 -3.30 4.54
C VAL A 26 9.84 -3.11 5.16
N PHE A 27 9.71 -2.13 6.04
CA PHE A 27 8.43 -1.70 6.62
C PHE A 27 7.95 -0.50 5.82
N ILE A 28 6.79 -0.62 5.18
CA ILE A 28 6.26 0.35 4.22
C ILE A 28 5.08 1.07 4.87
N SER A 29 5.16 2.39 4.96
CA SER A 29 4.10 3.23 5.51
C SER A 29 2.82 3.14 4.68
N GLY A 30 1.69 3.52 5.26
CA GLY A 30 0.40 3.58 4.57
C GLY A 30 0.46 4.40 3.28
N GLN A 31 0.07 3.76 2.18
CA GLN A 31 0.01 4.36 0.86
C GLN A 31 -1.44 4.70 0.53
N LEU A 32 -1.69 6.00 0.44
CA LEU A 32 -2.89 6.61 -0.15
C LEU A 32 -2.62 6.92 -1.63
N PRO A 33 -3.66 7.05 -2.47
CA PRO A 33 -3.52 7.50 -3.86
C PRO A 33 -3.38 9.04 -3.97
N THR A 34 -2.59 9.66 -3.07
CA THR A 34 -2.35 11.12 -3.05
C THR A 34 -1.86 11.66 -4.39
N GLY A 35 -2.28 12.86 -4.78
CA GLY A 35 -1.96 13.44 -6.10
C GLY A 35 -2.96 13.07 -7.19
N PHE A 36 -3.92 12.18 -6.90
CA PHE A 36 -5.10 11.93 -7.73
C PHE A 36 -6.37 12.46 -7.03
N PRO A 37 -7.44 12.83 -7.76
CA PRO A 37 -8.70 13.23 -7.15
C PRO A 37 -9.27 12.16 -6.21
N SER A 38 -9.94 12.55 -5.13
CA SER A 38 -10.57 11.60 -4.19
C SER A 38 -11.71 10.79 -4.83
N GLU A 39 -12.24 11.34 -5.93
CA GLU A 39 -13.29 10.78 -6.78
C GLU A 39 -12.76 9.76 -7.79
N THR A 40 -11.43 9.55 -7.83
CA THR A 40 -10.81 8.47 -8.60
C THR A 40 -11.52 7.14 -8.31
N PRO A 41 -11.88 6.33 -9.33
CA PRO A 41 -12.56 5.07 -9.10
C PRO A 41 -11.82 4.19 -8.08
N LEU A 42 -12.56 3.55 -7.18
CA LEU A 42 -12.00 2.76 -6.08
C LEU A 42 -10.96 1.72 -6.54
N ALA A 43 -11.23 1.00 -7.63
CA ALA A 43 -10.29 0.02 -8.16
C ALA A 43 -8.94 0.66 -8.55
N GLU A 44 -8.97 1.86 -9.13
CA GLU A 44 -7.78 2.62 -9.49
C GLU A 44 -7.07 3.15 -8.23
N GLN A 45 -7.82 3.57 -7.20
CA GLN A 45 -7.22 3.94 -5.90
C GLN A 45 -6.43 2.78 -5.28
N VAL A 46 -6.99 1.56 -5.32
CA VAL A 46 -6.32 0.34 -4.81
C VAL A 46 -5.05 0.06 -5.60
N LYS A 47 -5.13 0.15 -6.94
CA LYS A 47 -4.00 -0.07 -7.83
C LYS A 47 -2.87 0.92 -7.54
N ILE A 48 -3.17 2.21 -7.48
CA ILE A 48 -2.18 3.26 -7.16
C ILE A 48 -1.53 3.00 -5.80
N ALA A 49 -2.31 2.66 -4.77
CA ALA A 49 -1.78 2.35 -3.45
C ALA A 49 -0.82 1.14 -3.47
N LEU A 50 -1.18 0.07 -4.16
CA LEU A 50 -0.34 -1.13 -4.30
C LEU A 50 0.91 -0.91 -5.15
N GLU A 51 0.82 -0.12 -6.22
CA GLU A 51 1.96 0.27 -7.03
C GLU A 51 2.97 1.10 -6.24
N ARG A 52 2.50 1.98 -5.35
CA ARG A 52 3.37 2.72 -4.42
C ARG A 52 4.02 1.82 -3.40
N VAL A 53 3.27 0.88 -2.83
CA VAL A 53 3.83 -0.15 -1.93
C VAL A 53 4.97 -0.88 -2.65
N LEU A 54 4.76 -1.31 -3.89
CA LEU A 54 5.78 -2.00 -4.68
C LEU A 54 6.99 -1.11 -4.96
N ALA A 55 6.78 0.14 -5.39
CA ALA A 55 7.88 1.06 -5.69
C ALA A 55 8.77 1.30 -4.46
N ILE A 56 8.19 1.36 -3.25
CA ILE A 56 8.95 1.46 -1.99
C ILE A 56 9.65 0.15 -1.66
N ALA A 57 8.99 -1.00 -1.86
CA ALA A 57 9.59 -2.31 -1.66
C ALA A 57 10.83 -2.50 -2.56
N GLU A 58 10.71 -2.17 -3.86
CA GLU A 58 11.78 -2.25 -4.85
C GLU A 58 12.93 -1.30 -4.52
N ALA A 59 12.63 -0.05 -4.11
CA ALA A 59 13.64 0.89 -3.62
C ALA A 59 14.37 0.38 -2.36
N GLY A 60 13.73 -0.48 -1.58
CA GLY A 60 14.32 -1.18 -0.43
C GLY A 60 15.03 -2.49 -0.76
N GLY A 61 15.19 -2.85 -2.04
CA GLY A 61 15.83 -4.10 -2.48
C GLY A 61 14.94 -5.34 -2.41
N SER A 62 13.63 -5.15 -2.32
CA SER A 62 12.62 -6.22 -2.29
C SER A 62 11.95 -6.41 -3.66
N SER A 63 10.84 -7.14 -3.71
CA SER A 63 10.00 -7.32 -4.89
C SER A 63 8.55 -7.61 -4.49
N LYS A 64 7.64 -7.66 -5.47
CA LYS A 64 6.23 -7.97 -5.25
C LYS A 64 6.04 -9.32 -4.52
N GLU A 65 6.80 -10.34 -4.91
CA GLU A 65 6.77 -11.71 -4.38
C GLU A 65 7.27 -11.80 -2.94
N LYS A 66 8.03 -10.79 -2.51
CA LYS A 66 8.57 -10.69 -1.15
C LYS A 66 7.70 -9.85 -0.22
N ILE A 67 6.57 -9.31 -0.68
CA ILE A 67 5.58 -8.70 0.21
C ILE A 67 4.94 -9.81 1.04
N VAL A 68 5.22 -9.83 2.35
CA VAL A 68 4.79 -10.92 3.24
C VAL A 68 3.50 -10.59 4.02
N LYS A 69 3.22 -9.30 4.23
CA LYS A 69 2.03 -8.83 4.94
C LYS A 69 1.53 -7.51 4.35
N THR A 70 0.22 -7.37 4.19
CA THR A 70 -0.45 -6.09 3.95
C THR A 70 -1.51 -5.81 5.01
N THR A 71 -1.69 -4.54 5.37
CA THR A 71 -2.87 -4.08 6.10
C THR A 71 -3.61 -3.10 5.20
N VAL A 72 -4.86 -3.40 4.89
CA VAL A 72 -5.71 -2.62 3.98
C VAL A 72 -6.78 -1.92 4.82
N TYR A 73 -6.75 -0.60 4.86
CA TYR A 73 -7.80 0.19 5.50
C TYR A 73 -8.81 0.64 4.44
N ILE A 74 -10.10 0.47 4.72
CA ILE A 74 -11.20 0.89 3.81
C ILE A 74 -12.16 1.81 4.55
N SER A 75 -12.66 2.85 3.89
CA SER A 75 -13.60 3.80 4.54
C SER A 75 -15.03 3.29 4.62
N ASP A 76 -15.38 2.27 3.83
CA ASP A 76 -16.69 1.61 3.84
C ASP A 76 -16.50 0.10 3.69
N VAL A 77 -17.14 -0.69 4.55
CA VAL A 77 -17.07 -2.17 4.47
C VAL A 77 -17.71 -2.71 3.19
N ASN A 78 -18.65 -1.99 2.59
CA ASN A 78 -19.30 -2.37 1.34
C ASN A 78 -18.34 -2.33 0.14
N ASP A 79 -17.22 -1.62 0.26
CA ASP A 79 -16.19 -1.53 -0.77
C ASP A 79 -15.27 -2.77 -0.82
N TRP A 80 -15.36 -3.67 0.19
CA TRP A 80 -14.49 -4.86 0.29
C TRP A 80 -14.47 -5.70 -1.00
N PRO A 81 -15.59 -6.09 -1.63
CA PRO A 81 -15.55 -6.95 -2.83
C PRO A 81 -14.75 -6.31 -3.97
N ALA A 82 -14.91 -5.01 -4.20
CA ALA A 82 -14.19 -4.26 -5.23
C ALA A 82 -12.69 -4.15 -4.89
N VAL A 83 -12.36 -3.84 -3.62
CA VAL A 83 -10.97 -3.81 -3.14
C VAL A 83 -10.30 -5.17 -3.31
N ASN A 84 -11.02 -6.25 -2.98
CA ASN A 84 -10.47 -7.60 -3.09
C ASN A 84 -10.20 -8.01 -4.55
N ALA A 85 -11.05 -7.61 -5.49
CA ALA A 85 -10.85 -7.89 -6.91
C ALA A 85 -9.59 -7.18 -7.44
N ALA A 86 -9.46 -5.87 -7.21
CA ALA A 86 -8.28 -5.10 -7.64
C ALA A 86 -6.98 -5.58 -6.95
N TYR A 87 -7.06 -5.92 -5.67
CA TYR A 87 -5.93 -6.50 -4.92
C TYR A 87 -5.49 -7.84 -5.52
N ALA A 88 -6.44 -8.72 -5.85
CA ALA A 88 -6.15 -10.02 -6.45
C ALA A 88 -5.55 -9.89 -7.85
N GLU A 89 -5.99 -8.92 -8.65
CA GLU A 89 -5.42 -8.61 -9.96
C GLU A 89 -3.94 -8.19 -9.84
N PHE A 90 -3.63 -7.33 -8.88
CA PHE A 90 -2.26 -6.84 -8.67
C PHE A 90 -1.27 -7.95 -8.28
N PHE A 91 -1.68 -8.84 -7.37
CA PHE A 91 -0.82 -9.89 -6.82
C PHE A 91 -0.82 -11.18 -7.64
N GLY A 92 -1.90 -11.48 -8.36
CA GLY A 92 -2.06 -12.73 -9.08
C GLY A 92 -2.31 -13.95 -8.18
N PRO A 93 -2.52 -15.14 -8.77
CA PRO A 93 -2.92 -16.33 -8.02
C PRO A 93 -1.80 -16.95 -7.16
N GLU A 94 -0.55 -16.75 -7.54
CA GLU A 94 0.62 -17.39 -6.92
C GLU A 94 1.21 -16.59 -5.74
N ASN A 95 0.94 -15.30 -5.66
CA ASN A 95 1.45 -14.43 -4.60
C ASN A 95 0.30 -13.96 -3.71
N LYS A 96 0.22 -14.47 -2.48
CA LYS A 96 -0.85 -14.14 -1.53
C LYS A 96 -0.24 -13.79 -0.18
N PRO A 97 0.15 -12.52 0.04
CA PRO A 97 0.65 -12.07 1.33
C PRO A 97 -0.37 -12.34 2.44
N ALA A 98 0.11 -12.48 3.68
CA ALA A 98 -0.78 -12.39 4.83
C ALA A 98 -1.52 -11.04 4.76
N ARG A 99 -2.80 -11.00 5.13
CA ARG A 99 -3.61 -9.78 4.97
C ARG A 99 -4.55 -9.55 6.15
N SER A 100 -4.65 -8.29 6.54
CA SER A 100 -5.76 -7.77 7.34
C SER A 100 -6.47 -6.70 6.52
N ILE A 101 -7.80 -6.66 6.58
CA ILE A 101 -8.59 -5.57 6.00
C ILE A 101 -9.53 -5.03 7.06
N VAL A 102 -9.48 -3.72 7.28
CA VAL A 102 -10.09 -3.05 8.43
C VAL A 102 -10.93 -1.88 7.94
N PRO A 103 -12.26 -1.91 8.14
CA PRO A 103 -13.10 -0.73 7.94
C PRO A 103 -12.76 0.34 8.98
N VAL A 104 -12.59 1.58 8.53
CA VAL A 104 -12.32 2.75 9.38
C VAL A 104 -13.32 3.87 9.09
N PRO A 105 -13.63 4.77 10.04
CA PRO A 105 -14.66 5.80 9.83
C PRO A 105 -14.36 6.78 8.69
N ALA A 106 -13.07 7.08 8.45
CA ALA A 106 -12.60 7.93 7.37
C ALA A 106 -11.10 7.72 7.14
N LEU A 107 -10.64 8.02 5.92
CA LEU A 107 -9.22 8.14 5.57
C LEU A 107 -8.90 9.58 5.19
N HIS A 108 -7.61 9.92 5.16
CA HIS A 108 -7.18 11.28 4.86
C HIS A 108 -7.56 11.68 3.42
N PHE A 109 -7.82 12.98 3.21
CA PHE A 109 -8.22 13.57 1.93
C PHE A 109 -9.49 12.99 1.26
N GLY A 110 -10.29 12.20 1.97
CA GLY A 110 -11.52 11.61 1.43
C GLY A 110 -11.31 10.39 0.55
N TYR A 111 -10.10 9.82 0.53
CA TYR A 111 -9.86 8.56 -0.17
C TYR A 111 -10.58 7.38 0.49
N LYS A 112 -10.74 6.30 -0.26
CA LYS A 112 -11.49 5.12 0.17
C LYS A 112 -10.62 3.94 0.60
N VAL A 113 -9.32 3.99 0.28
CA VAL A 113 -8.37 2.93 0.62
C VAL A 113 -7.00 3.48 1.00
N GLU A 114 -6.37 2.86 1.98
CA GLU A 114 -4.97 3.06 2.35
C GLU A 114 -4.32 1.69 2.61
N ILE A 115 -3.10 1.47 2.10
CA ILE A 115 -2.43 0.17 2.21
C ILE A 115 -1.02 0.34 2.75
N GLU A 116 -0.73 -0.30 3.89
CA GLU A 116 0.64 -0.50 4.39
C GLU A 116 1.09 -1.93 4.12
N ALA A 117 2.41 -2.15 4.15
CA ALA A 117 2.96 -3.47 3.90
C ALA A 117 4.28 -3.73 4.63
N ILE A 118 4.62 -5.01 4.74
CA ILE A 118 5.93 -5.50 5.14
C ILE A 118 6.43 -6.40 4.02
N ALA A 119 7.66 -6.18 3.58
CA ALA A 119 8.32 -6.99 2.57
C ALA A 119 9.66 -7.53 3.08
N ALA A 120 10.05 -8.73 2.65
CA ALA A 120 11.35 -9.31 2.96
C ALA A 120 12.42 -8.82 1.98
N ILE A 121 13.70 -8.81 2.39
CA ILE A 121 14.86 -8.51 1.54
C ILE A 121 15.60 -9.80 1.21
#